data_AF-A0A412IUP7-F1
#
_entry.id   AF-A0A412IUP7-F1
#
_cell.length_a   1.000
_cell.length_b   1.000
_cell.length_c   1.000
_cell.angle_alpha   90.00
_cell.angle_beta   90.00
_cell.angle_gamma   90.00
#
_symmetry.space_group_name_H-M   'P 1'
#
loop_
_entity.id
_entity.type
_entity.pdbx_description
1 polymer ?
#
loop_
_entity_poly.entity_id
_entity_poly.type
_entity_poly.pdbx_seq_one_letter_code
_entity_poly.pdbx_strand_id
1 'polypeptide(L)'
;MVYLLKYEWHKFIRTKKNWLVFLLILCSFIGYVSFNGYQNHVYTEAKTEQFSKARQNAMYDITNMANYQFLAKKEKDKQYYGNAIEYFKRLYSCANDLYRDYSTSAVSLDDLIQWNDLLIEGKIKKYTIISYTTYSLDYLKKTQKEYRYLKKNHIPIKHSPYVCTTSNLAVNLSNHYLGAVLLILYFLLIFDIFKEFDQGVYKILFTSKYDTLKIILTKVVFSIFLLI
;
A
#
# COMPACT_ATOMS: atom_id res chain seq x y z
N MET A 1 35.74 5.42 20.16
CA MET A 1 34.45 5.51 19.46
C MET A 1 33.31 5.83 20.43
N VAL A 2 33.10 5.03 21.49
CA VAL A 2 32.05 5.27 22.52
C VAL A 2 32.07 6.68 23.13
N TYR A 3 33.24 7.19 23.51
CA TYR A 3 33.37 8.56 24.07
C TYR A 3 32.99 9.66 23.06
N LEU A 4 33.32 9.48 21.77
CA LEU A 4 32.95 10.42 20.72
C LEU A 4 31.44 10.38 20.44
N LEU A 5 30.82 9.19 20.44
CA LEU A 5 29.36 9.06 20.33
C LEU A 5 28.65 9.71 21.52
N LYS A 6 29.16 9.52 22.74
CA LYS A 6 28.62 10.17 23.94
C LYS A 6 28.73 11.70 23.86
N TYR A 7 29.80 12.21 23.27
CA TYR A 7 29.98 13.64 23.02
C TYR A 7 28.95 14.17 22.02
N GLU A 8 28.81 13.52 20.85
CA GLU A 8 27.80 13.90 19.84
C GLU A 8 26.38 13.85 20.42
N TRP A 9 26.06 12.82 21.21
CA TRP A 9 24.78 12.70 21.90
C TRP A 9 24.52 13.85 22.90
N HIS A 10 25.52 14.19 23.74
CA HIS A 10 25.40 15.31 24.68
C HIS A 10 25.23 16.64 23.96
N LYS A 11 25.96 16.85 22.87
CA LYS A 11 25.86 18.06 22.04
C LYS A 11 24.48 18.15 21.39
N PHE A 12 23.98 17.05 20.84
CA PHE A 12 22.67 16.96 20.22
C PHE A 12 21.55 17.33 21.20
N ILE A 13 21.53 16.73 22.39
CA ILE A 13 20.52 17.00 23.43
C ILE A 13 20.57 18.44 23.93
N ARG A 14 21.77 19.02 24.10
CA ARG A 14 21.91 20.40 24.60
C ARG A 14 21.48 21.46 23.59
N THR A 15 21.39 21.10 22.31
CA THR A 15 21.05 22.04 21.24
C THR A 15 19.54 22.11 21.05
N LYS A 16 18.91 23.19 21.54
CA LYS A 16 17.45 23.41 21.44
C LYS A 16 16.91 23.25 20.01
N LYS A 17 17.66 23.74 19.01
CA LYS A 17 17.33 23.60 17.57
C LYS A 17 17.23 22.13 17.16
N ASN A 18 18.21 21.29 17.53
CA ASN A 18 18.24 19.88 17.14
C ASN A 18 17.12 19.11 17.82
N TRP A 19 16.83 19.43 19.07
CA TRP A 19 15.70 18.86 19.79
C TRP A 19 14.34 19.24 19.17
N LEU A 20 14.18 20.50 18.76
CA LEU A 20 12.98 20.96 18.05
C LEU A 20 12.79 20.24 16.70
N VAL A 21 13.84 20.18 15.87
CA VAL A 21 13.78 19.51 14.57
C VAL A 21 13.52 18.01 14.73
N PHE A 22 14.15 17.37 15.72
CA PHE A 22 13.89 15.97 16.05
C PHE A 22 12.43 15.72 16.46
N LEU A 23 11.85 16.57 17.30
CA LEU A 23 10.43 16.47 17.66
C LEU A 23 9.51 16.66 16.46
N LEU A 24 9.83 17.58 15.54
CA LEU A 24 9.06 17.78 14.32
C LEU A 24 9.09 16.53 13.42
N ILE A 25 10.24 15.88 13.30
CA ILE A 25 10.38 14.60 12.58
C ILE A 25 9.53 13.52 13.25
N LEU A 26 9.63 13.38 14.58
CA LEU A 26 8.86 12.40 15.35
C LEU A 26 7.34 12.60 15.16
N CYS A 27 6.85 13.84 15.34
CA CYS A 27 5.44 14.18 15.14
C CYS A 27 4.98 13.92 13.71
N SER A 28 5.80 14.28 12.72
CA SER A 28 5.49 14.06 11.30
C SER A 28 5.44 12.56 10.96
N PHE A 29 6.35 11.77 11.53
CA PHE A 29 6.37 10.32 11.37
C PHE A 29 5.12 9.67 12.00
N ILE A 30 4.75 10.04 13.22
CA ILE A 30 3.54 9.56 13.89
C ILE A 30 2.29 9.92 13.08
N GLY A 31 2.21 11.16 12.59
CA GLY A 31 1.11 11.62 11.73
C GLY A 31 1.03 10.81 10.44
N TYR A 32 2.17 10.53 9.82
CA TYR A 32 2.26 9.72 8.60
C TYR A 32 1.83 8.26 8.81
N VAL A 33 2.29 7.61 9.89
CA VAL A 33 1.89 6.24 10.23
C VAL A 33 0.39 6.17 10.50
N SER A 34 -0.13 7.14 11.27
CA SER A 34 -1.56 7.27 11.56
C SER A 34 -2.39 7.46 10.28
N PHE A 35 -1.92 8.32 9.37
CA PHE A 35 -2.58 8.55 8.08
C PHE A 35 -2.63 7.29 7.21
N ASN A 36 -1.52 6.55 7.12
CA ASN A 36 -1.50 5.28 6.36
C ASN A 36 -2.43 4.25 7.01
N GLY A 37 -2.47 4.17 8.35
CA GLY A 37 -3.42 3.32 9.07
C GLY A 37 -4.88 3.66 8.73
N TYR A 38 -5.22 4.95 8.72
CA TYR A 38 -6.54 5.42 8.30
C TYR A 38 -6.86 5.08 6.84
N GLN A 39 -5.94 5.37 5.91
CA GLN A 39 -6.12 5.04 4.49
C GLN A 39 -6.27 3.52 4.27
N ASN A 40 -5.56 2.72 5.04
CA ASN A 40 -5.69 1.27 5.01
C ASN A 40 -7.10 0.82 5.42
N HIS A 41 -7.65 1.40 6.48
CA HIS A 41 -9.01 1.14 6.93
C HIS A 41 -10.03 1.53 5.86
N VAL A 42 -9.97 2.77 5.37
CA VAL A 42 -10.87 3.29 4.32
C VAL A 42 -10.82 2.42 3.05
N TYR A 43 -9.62 2.02 2.62
CA TYR A 43 -9.45 1.15 1.47
C TYR A 43 -10.13 -0.22 1.67
N THR A 44 -9.97 -0.80 2.87
CA THR A 44 -10.54 -2.10 3.21
C THR A 44 -12.07 -2.04 3.27
N GLU A 45 -12.63 -0.99 3.87
CA GLU A 45 -14.07 -0.75 3.90
C GLU A 45 -14.64 -0.60 2.48
N ALA A 46 -14.00 0.22 1.65
CA ALA A 46 -14.43 0.44 0.27
C ALA A 46 -14.43 -0.87 -0.54
N LYS A 47 -13.42 -1.71 -0.36
CA LYS A 47 -13.36 -3.03 -1.02
C LYS A 47 -14.44 -3.98 -0.50
N THR A 48 -14.65 -4.00 0.82
CA THR A 48 -15.68 -4.83 1.46
C THR A 48 -17.07 -4.42 0.96
N GLU A 49 -17.36 -3.12 0.89
CA GLU A 49 -18.62 -2.60 0.35
C GLU A 49 -18.77 -2.93 -1.14
N GLN A 50 -17.69 -2.78 -1.91
CA GLN A 50 -17.67 -3.14 -3.34
C GLN A 50 -18.11 -4.60 -3.54
N PHE A 51 -17.56 -5.55 -2.79
CA PHE A 51 -17.91 -6.96 -2.94
C PHE A 51 -19.28 -7.31 -2.32
N SER A 52 -19.70 -6.62 -1.27
CA SER A 52 -21.06 -6.73 -0.72
C SER A 52 -22.11 -6.40 -1.78
N LYS A 53 -21.96 -5.27 -2.48
CA LYS A 53 -22.84 -4.87 -3.60
C LYS A 53 -22.78 -5.88 -4.74
N ALA A 54 -21.60 -6.41 -5.06
CA ALA A 54 -21.44 -7.40 -6.13
C ALA A 54 -22.25 -8.67 -5.86
N ARG A 55 -22.25 -9.15 -4.62
CA ARG A 55 -23.05 -10.31 -4.20
C ARG A 55 -24.55 -10.03 -4.32
N GLN A 56 -25.01 -8.89 -3.81
CA GLN A 56 -26.42 -8.51 -3.87
C GLN A 56 -26.92 -8.43 -5.32
N ASN A 57 -26.15 -7.77 -6.18
CA ASN A 57 -26.50 -7.63 -7.59
C ASN A 57 -26.47 -8.97 -8.34
N ALA A 58 -25.45 -9.80 -8.11
CA ALA A 58 -25.39 -11.14 -8.70
C ALA A 58 -26.60 -12.00 -8.29
N MET A 59 -27.03 -11.93 -7.02
CA MET A 59 -28.21 -12.66 -6.54
C MET A 59 -29.51 -12.15 -7.20
N TYR A 60 -29.64 -10.83 -7.34
CA TYR A 60 -30.76 -10.21 -8.06
C TYR A 60 -30.82 -10.68 -9.52
N ASP A 61 -29.68 -10.69 -10.21
CA ASP A 61 -29.57 -11.14 -11.59
C ASP A 61 -29.87 -12.64 -11.74
N ILE A 62 -29.40 -13.49 -10.83
CA ILE A 62 -29.76 -14.92 -10.78
C ILE A 62 -31.29 -15.09 -10.73
N THR A 63 -31.95 -14.35 -9.84
CA THR A 63 -33.39 -14.44 -9.62
C THR A 63 -34.17 -14.02 -10.86
N ASN A 64 -33.78 -12.90 -11.48
CA ASN A 64 -34.43 -12.42 -12.70
C ASN A 64 -34.21 -13.37 -13.89
N MET A 65 -32.99 -13.86 -14.08
CA MET A 65 -32.68 -14.78 -15.17
C MET A 65 -33.42 -16.11 -15.01
N ALA A 66 -33.62 -16.59 -13.77
CA ALA A 66 -34.45 -17.77 -13.50
C ALA A 66 -35.92 -17.54 -13.88
N ASN A 67 -36.48 -16.37 -13.56
CA ASN A 67 -37.83 -15.99 -13.97
C ASN A 67 -37.96 -15.92 -15.49
N TYR A 68 -37.00 -15.31 -16.19
CA TYR A 68 -37.00 -15.27 -17.65
C TYR A 68 -36.84 -16.65 -18.28
N GLN A 69 -36.02 -17.53 -17.69
CA GLN A 69 -35.87 -18.91 -18.13
C GLN A 69 -37.18 -19.68 -18.02
N PHE A 70 -37.91 -19.52 -16.91
CA PHE A 70 -39.21 -20.16 -16.70
C PHE A 70 -40.25 -19.72 -17.72
N LEU A 71 -40.29 -18.41 -18.03
CA LEU A 71 -41.24 -17.83 -18.98
C LEU A 71 -40.85 -18.04 -20.45
N ALA A 72 -39.61 -18.46 -20.74
CA ALA A 72 -39.11 -18.62 -22.09
C ALA A 72 -39.81 -19.77 -22.82
N LYS A 73 -40.41 -19.46 -23.97
CA LYS A 73 -41.09 -20.45 -24.83
C LYS A 73 -40.14 -21.19 -25.76
N LYS A 74 -39.00 -20.59 -26.11
CA LYS A 74 -38.00 -21.17 -27.01
C LYS A 74 -36.86 -21.81 -26.22
N GLU A 75 -36.45 -23.01 -26.64
CA GLU A 75 -35.37 -23.74 -25.98
C GLU A 75 -34.03 -22.99 -26.02
N LYS A 76 -33.75 -22.29 -27.12
CA LYS A 76 -32.56 -21.44 -27.26
C LYS A 76 -32.49 -20.34 -26.20
N ASP A 77 -33.63 -19.75 -25.86
CA ASP A 77 -33.70 -18.68 -24.86
C ASP A 77 -33.54 -19.26 -23.46
N LYS A 78 -34.16 -20.42 -23.17
CA LYS A 78 -33.95 -21.16 -21.91
C LYS A 78 -32.48 -21.51 -21.70
N GLN A 79 -31.79 -21.94 -22.75
CA GLN A 79 -30.36 -22.25 -22.69
C GLN A 79 -29.53 -20.99 -22.42
N TYR A 80 -29.85 -19.86 -23.07
CA TYR A 80 -29.18 -18.59 -22.80
C TYR A 80 -29.31 -18.17 -21.33
N TYR A 81 -30.53 -18.18 -20.78
CA TYR A 81 -30.76 -17.82 -19.38
C TYR A 81 -30.10 -18.80 -18.41
N GLY A 82 -30.09 -20.10 -18.73
CA GLY A 82 -29.35 -21.10 -17.94
C GLY A 82 -27.85 -20.80 -17.86
N ASN A 83 -27.22 -20.47 -18.99
CA ASN A 83 -25.81 -20.08 -19.04
C ASN A 83 -25.54 -18.76 -18.28
N ALA A 84 -26.48 -17.82 -18.31
CA ALA A 84 -26.38 -16.57 -17.56
C ALA A 84 -26.48 -16.83 -16.04
N ILE A 85 -27.42 -17.67 -15.59
CA ILE A 85 -27.57 -18.07 -14.19
C ILE A 85 -26.28 -18.71 -13.66
N GLU A 86 -25.69 -19.64 -14.42
CA GLU A 86 -24.43 -20.29 -14.03
C GLU A 86 -23.29 -19.27 -13.91
N TYR A 87 -23.19 -18.34 -14.85
CA TYR A 87 -22.23 -17.24 -14.77
C TYR A 87 -22.43 -16.39 -13.50
N PHE A 88 -23.66 -15.95 -13.21
CA PHE A 88 -23.91 -15.12 -12.03
C PHE A 88 -23.73 -15.87 -10.71
N LYS A 89 -23.95 -17.19 -10.67
CA LYS A 89 -23.61 -18.04 -9.52
C LYS A 89 -22.10 -18.04 -9.25
N ARG A 90 -21.28 -18.19 -10.30
CA ARG A 90 -19.81 -18.10 -10.18
C ARG A 90 -19.38 -16.71 -9.71
N LEU A 91 -19.98 -15.66 -10.25
CA LEU A 91 -19.74 -14.27 -9.84
C LEU A 91 -20.11 -14.03 -8.37
N TYR A 92 -21.28 -14.52 -7.94
CA TYR A 92 -21.74 -14.43 -6.55
C TYR A 92 -20.77 -15.12 -5.59
N SER A 93 -20.35 -16.35 -5.92
CA SER A 93 -19.42 -17.11 -5.09
C SER A 93 -18.10 -16.39 -4.93
N CYS A 94 -17.49 -15.97 -6.05
CA CYS A 94 -16.21 -15.26 -6.03
C CYS A 94 -16.30 -13.92 -5.28
N ALA A 95 -17.39 -13.16 -5.45
CA ALA A 95 -17.62 -11.95 -4.67
C ALA A 95 -17.82 -12.23 -3.17
N ASN A 96 -18.40 -13.37 -2.81
CA ASN A 96 -18.55 -13.80 -1.42
C ASN A 96 -17.21 -14.13 -0.76
N ASP A 97 -16.33 -14.84 -1.46
CA ASP A 97 -14.99 -15.14 -0.98
C ASP A 97 -14.17 -13.84 -0.82
N LEU A 98 -14.16 -12.97 -1.84
CA LEU A 98 -13.47 -11.67 -1.76
C LEU A 98 -14.03 -10.74 -0.68
N TYR A 99 -15.34 -10.76 -0.43
CA TYR A 99 -15.94 -10.04 0.70
C TYR A 99 -15.39 -10.52 2.05
N ARG A 100 -15.27 -11.85 2.24
CA ARG A 100 -14.70 -12.45 3.45
C ARG A 100 -13.20 -12.17 3.58
N ASP A 101 -12.47 -12.25 2.49
CA ASP A 101 -11.04 -12.03 2.45
C ASP A 101 -10.68 -10.58 2.81
N TYR A 102 -11.41 -9.62 2.25
CA TYR A 102 -11.20 -8.21 2.58
C TYR A 102 -11.61 -7.89 4.02
N SER A 103 -12.68 -8.50 4.54
CA SER A 103 -13.11 -8.29 5.94
C SER A 103 -12.19 -8.94 6.97
N THR A 104 -11.44 -9.97 6.60
CA THR A 104 -10.48 -10.68 7.48
C THR A 104 -9.00 -10.37 7.19
N SER A 105 -8.72 -9.47 6.25
CA SER A 105 -7.38 -9.05 5.83
C SER A 105 -6.52 -10.11 5.12
N ALA A 106 -7.13 -11.14 4.53
CA ALA A 106 -6.44 -12.27 3.89
C ALA A 106 -6.82 -12.43 2.42
N VAL A 107 -6.40 -11.48 1.57
CA VAL A 107 -6.77 -11.48 0.14
C VAL A 107 -6.07 -12.58 -0.67
N SER A 108 -6.87 -13.47 -1.24
CA SER A 108 -6.43 -14.49 -2.19
C SER A 108 -6.14 -13.88 -3.57
N LEU A 109 -4.92 -14.10 -4.08
CA LEU A 109 -4.57 -13.75 -5.46
C LEU A 109 -5.38 -14.58 -6.46
N ASP A 110 -5.71 -15.82 -6.11
CA ASP A 110 -6.49 -16.71 -6.98
C ASP A 110 -7.93 -16.22 -7.14
N ASP A 111 -8.52 -15.70 -6.06
CA ASP A 111 -9.87 -15.15 -6.07
C ASP A 111 -9.90 -13.85 -6.89
N LEU A 112 -8.86 -13.02 -6.80
CA LEU A 112 -8.72 -11.83 -7.64
C LEU A 112 -8.53 -12.16 -9.13
N ILE A 113 -7.76 -13.20 -9.45
CA ILE A 113 -7.61 -13.73 -10.82
C ILE A 113 -8.96 -14.21 -11.34
N GLN A 114 -9.70 -14.99 -10.55
CA GLN A 114 -10.99 -15.53 -10.91
C GLN A 114 -12.02 -14.42 -11.10
N TRP A 115 -12.07 -13.45 -10.19
CA TRP A 115 -12.93 -12.28 -10.29
C TRP A 115 -12.68 -11.53 -11.60
N ASN A 116 -11.43 -11.28 -11.92
CA ASN A 116 -11.07 -10.54 -13.13
C ASN A 116 -11.33 -11.34 -14.41
N ASP A 117 -11.14 -12.67 -14.41
CA ASP A 117 -11.55 -13.56 -15.51
C ASP A 117 -13.08 -13.53 -15.72
N LEU A 118 -13.88 -13.53 -14.64
CA LEU A 118 -15.33 -13.42 -14.71
C LEU A 118 -15.78 -12.07 -15.29
N LEU A 119 -15.15 -10.96 -14.89
CA LEU A 119 -15.45 -9.64 -15.46
C LEU A 119 -15.13 -9.58 -16.96
N ILE A 120 -14.04 -10.21 -17.40
CA ILE A 120 -13.68 -10.33 -18.82
C ILE A 120 -14.72 -11.19 -19.56
N GLU A 121 -15.09 -12.35 -19.01
CA GLU A 121 -16.11 -13.25 -19.56
C GLU A 121 -17.45 -12.51 -19.75
N GLY A 122 -17.92 -11.82 -18.71
CA GLY A 122 -19.18 -11.07 -18.74
C GLY A 122 -19.18 -9.96 -19.80
N LYS A 123 -18.07 -9.24 -19.98
CA LYS A 123 -17.92 -8.24 -21.05
C LYS A 123 -17.96 -8.86 -22.44
N ILE A 124 -17.24 -9.97 -22.65
CA ILE A 124 -17.20 -10.65 -23.96
C ILE A 124 -18.59 -11.18 -24.32
N LYS A 125 -19.28 -11.80 -23.35
CA LYS A 125 -20.64 -12.34 -23.52
C LYS A 125 -21.73 -11.27 -23.54
N LYS A 126 -21.39 -9.99 -23.30
CA LYS A 126 -22.30 -8.84 -23.28
C LYS A 126 -23.49 -9.01 -22.34
N TYR A 127 -23.30 -9.69 -21.21
CA TYR A 127 -24.35 -9.73 -20.19
C TYR A 127 -24.64 -8.31 -19.70
N THR A 128 -25.91 -7.93 -19.67
CA THR A 128 -26.37 -6.61 -19.19
C THR A 128 -26.30 -6.61 -17.66
N ILE A 129 -25.11 -6.37 -17.13
CA ILE A 129 -24.84 -6.37 -15.70
C ILE A 129 -24.95 -4.93 -15.23
N ILE A 130 -26.02 -4.60 -14.49
CA ILE A 130 -26.28 -3.24 -13.96
C ILE A 130 -25.13 -2.75 -13.06
N SER A 131 -24.30 -3.65 -12.54
CA SER A 131 -23.50 -3.38 -11.35
C SER A 131 -21.98 -3.24 -11.51
N TYR A 132 -21.32 -3.61 -12.63
CA TYR A 132 -19.84 -3.48 -12.70
C TYR A 132 -19.27 -3.16 -14.09
N THR A 133 -19.58 -1.98 -14.60
CA THR A 133 -18.94 -1.44 -15.82
C THR A 133 -17.99 -0.28 -15.54
N THR A 134 -17.33 -0.26 -14.39
CA THR A 134 -16.33 0.77 -14.06
C THR A 134 -15.01 0.59 -14.80
N TYR A 135 -14.68 -0.62 -15.27
CA TYR A 135 -13.40 -0.92 -15.90
C TYR A 135 -13.52 -1.18 -17.40
N SER A 136 -12.56 -0.72 -18.19
CA SER A 136 -12.45 -1.05 -19.61
C SER A 136 -11.97 -2.50 -19.80
N LEU A 137 -12.26 -3.11 -20.95
CA LEU A 137 -11.77 -4.47 -21.24
C LEU A 137 -10.23 -4.52 -21.27
N ASP A 138 -9.59 -3.48 -21.79
CA ASP A 138 -8.12 -3.38 -21.86
C ASP A 138 -7.49 -3.28 -20.49
N TYR A 139 -8.12 -2.51 -19.58
CA TYR A 139 -7.70 -2.45 -18.19
C TYR A 139 -7.77 -3.84 -17.55
N LEU A 140 -8.89 -4.55 -17.67
CA LEU A 140 -9.04 -5.90 -17.10
C LEU A 140 -8.00 -6.88 -17.65
N LYS A 141 -7.74 -6.85 -18.96
CA LYS A 141 -6.69 -7.69 -19.60
C LYS A 141 -5.29 -7.36 -19.08
N LYS A 142 -4.98 -6.08 -18.89
CA LYS A 142 -3.70 -5.64 -18.32
C LYS A 142 -3.56 -6.14 -16.89
N THR A 143 -4.55 -5.90 -16.04
CA THR A 143 -4.57 -6.38 -14.65
C THR A 143 -4.46 -7.90 -14.57
N GLN A 144 -5.09 -8.63 -15.50
CA GLN A 144 -4.99 -10.09 -15.55
C GLN A 144 -3.56 -10.56 -15.82
N LYS A 145 -2.86 -9.87 -16.73
CA LYS A 145 -1.45 -10.15 -17.01
C LYS A 145 -0.58 -9.90 -15.79
N GLU A 146 -0.85 -8.83 -15.04
CA GLU A 146 -0.15 -8.52 -13.79
C GLU A 146 -0.40 -9.60 -12.73
N TYR A 147 -1.65 -9.99 -12.46
CA TYR A 147 -1.96 -11.03 -11.48
C TYR A 147 -1.34 -12.39 -11.84
N ARG A 148 -1.37 -12.78 -13.12
CA ARG A 148 -0.73 -14.02 -13.58
C ARG A 148 0.80 -13.94 -13.45
N TYR A 149 1.40 -12.77 -13.67
CA TYR A 149 2.81 -12.55 -13.42
C TYR A 149 3.15 -12.72 -11.93
N LEU A 150 2.36 -12.12 -11.03
CA LEU A 150 2.55 -12.27 -9.58
C LEU A 150 2.46 -13.75 -9.17
N LYS A 151 1.43 -14.46 -9.64
CA LYS A 151 1.23 -15.89 -9.36
C LYS A 151 2.40 -16.73 -9.86
N LYS A 152 2.83 -16.53 -11.12
CA LYS A 152 3.95 -17.26 -11.72
C LYS A 152 5.25 -17.09 -10.94
N ASN A 153 5.49 -15.90 -10.39
CA ASN A 153 6.72 -15.57 -9.67
C ASN A 153 6.59 -15.72 -8.15
N HIS A 154 5.49 -16.30 -7.65
CA HIS A 154 5.22 -16.47 -6.21
C HIS A 154 5.32 -15.15 -5.41
N ILE A 155 4.92 -14.03 -6.04
CA ILE A 155 4.94 -12.72 -5.41
C ILE A 155 3.61 -12.55 -4.67
N PRO A 156 3.63 -12.35 -3.33
CA PRO A 156 2.41 -12.18 -2.57
C PRO A 156 1.71 -10.87 -2.95
N ILE A 157 0.39 -10.92 -3.09
CA ILE A 157 -0.40 -9.71 -3.24
C ILE A 157 -0.59 -9.05 -1.88
N LYS A 158 -0.45 -7.73 -1.85
CA LYS A 158 -0.76 -6.96 -0.65
C LYS A 158 -2.26 -6.81 -0.55
N HIS A 159 -2.79 -7.01 0.65
CA HIS A 159 -4.19 -6.75 0.95
C HIS A 159 -4.58 -5.28 0.64
N SER A 160 -3.68 -4.33 0.90
CA SER A 160 -3.84 -2.91 0.63
C SER A 160 -2.50 -2.22 0.31
N PRO A 161 -2.49 -1.15 -0.51
CA PRO A 161 -1.29 -0.36 -0.78
C PRO A 161 -0.81 0.44 0.45
N TYR A 162 -1.67 0.65 1.44
CA TYR A 162 -1.40 1.45 2.64
C TYR A 162 -0.96 0.64 3.85
N VAL A 163 -0.82 -0.68 3.71
CA VAL A 163 -0.30 -1.51 4.81
C VAL A 163 1.08 -1.02 5.20
N CYS A 164 1.26 -0.68 6.48
CA CYS A 164 2.51 -0.22 7.08
C CYS A 164 3.55 -1.36 7.18
N THR A 165 4.04 -1.82 6.04
CA THR A 165 5.27 -2.61 5.95
C THR A 165 6.46 -1.70 5.73
N THR A 166 7.66 -2.10 6.14
CA THR A 166 8.89 -1.29 6.00
C THR A 166 9.14 -0.86 4.55
N SER A 167 8.86 -1.75 3.58
CA SER A 167 9.00 -1.46 2.14
C SER A 167 7.93 -0.50 1.61
N ASN A 168 6.67 -0.63 2.03
CA ASN A 168 5.62 0.34 1.68
C ASN A 168 5.87 1.69 2.31
N LEU A 169 6.35 1.71 3.55
CA LEU A 169 6.67 2.95 4.23
C LEU A 169 7.73 3.72 3.43
N ALA A 170 8.80 3.05 2.99
CA ALA A 170 9.81 3.64 2.13
C ALA A 170 9.28 4.15 0.77
N VAL A 171 8.45 3.36 0.07
CA VAL A 171 7.87 3.72 -1.24
C VAL A 171 6.84 4.85 -1.11
N ASN A 172 6.02 4.83 -0.07
CA ASN A 172 5.02 5.86 0.17
C ASN A 172 5.69 7.15 0.68
N LEU A 173 6.79 7.07 1.42
CA LEU A 173 7.61 8.24 1.78
C LEU A 173 8.25 8.87 0.55
N SER A 174 8.80 8.09 -0.38
CA SER A 174 9.43 8.65 -1.59
C SER A 174 8.44 9.29 -2.55
N ASN A 175 7.19 8.82 -2.57
CA ASN A 175 6.15 9.29 -3.49
C ASN A 175 5.25 10.40 -2.93
N HIS A 176 5.34 10.74 -1.65
CA HIS A 176 4.44 11.71 -1.01
C HIS A 176 5.21 12.96 -0.54
N TYR A 177 4.59 14.13 -0.70
CA TYR A 177 5.16 15.42 -0.26
C TYR A 177 5.61 15.43 1.21
N LEU A 178 4.89 14.70 2.06
CA LEU A 178 5.24 14.52 3.48
C LEU A 178 6.59 13.81 3.67
N GLY A 179 6.92 12.81 2.85
CA GLY A 179 8.21 12.15 2.94
C GLY A 179 9.36 13.01 2.43
N ALA A 180 9.12 13.87 1.44
CA ALA A 180 10.09 14.90 1.03
C ALA A 180 10.35 15.90 2.17
N VAL A 181 9.31 16.34 2.89
CA VAL A 181 9.47 17.21 4.07
C VAL A 181 10.28 16.52 5.17
N LEU A 182 10.00 15.24 5.46
CA LEU A 182 10.77 14.45 6.43
C LEU A 182 12.25 14.33 6.03
N LEU A 183 12.54 14.09 4.74
CA LEU A 183 13.91 14.05 4.22
C LEU A 183 14.62 15.40 4.40
N ILE A 184 13.95 16.52 4.11
CA ILE A 184 14.52 17.87 4.29
C ILE A 184 14.85 18.13 5.76
N LEU A 185 13.92 17.83 6.67
CA LEU A 185 14.15 17.98 8.12
C LEU A 185 15.32 17.12 8.60
N TYR A 186 15.45 15.90 8.08
CA TYR A 186 16.57 15.02 8.37
C TYR A 186 17.90 15.57 7.84
N PHE A 187 17.94 16.08 6.62
CA PHE A 187 19.14 16.74 6.09
C PHE A 187 19.56 17.95 6.92
N LEU A 188 18.60 18.74 7.43
CA LEU A 188 18.89 19.86 8.33
C LEU A 188 19.58 19.40 9.63
N LEU A 189 19.23 18.23 10.17
CA LEU A 189 19.93 17.64 11.33
C LEU A 189 21.34 17.18 10.96
N ILE A 190 21.52 16.52 9.82
CA ILE A 190 22.85 16.09 9.35
C ILE A 190 23.75 17.31 9.18
N PHE A 191 23.30 18.35 8.49
CA PHE A 191 24.11 19.55 8.30
C PHE A 191 24.54 20.18 9.64
N ASP A 192 23.68 20.18 10.66
CA ASP A 192 24.03 20.71 11.98
C ASP A 192 25.08 19.84 12.71
N ILE A 193 25.07 18.51 12.50
CA ILE A 193 26.09 17.57 13.04
C ILE A 193 27.46 17.82 12.40
N PHE A 194 27.48 18.13 11.10
CA PHE A 194 28.71 18.40 10.34
C PHE A 194 29.14 19.87 10.32
N LYS A 195 28.35 20.79 10.86
CA LYS A 195 28.60 22.24 10.85
C LYS A 195 29.96 22.68 11.41
N GLU A 196 30.57 21.88 12.28
CA GLU A 196 31.91 22.14 12.84
C GLU A 196 33.02 22.15 11.79
N PHE A 197 32.82 21.45 10.66
CA PHE A 197 33.73 21.45 9.51
C PHE A 197 33.73 22.81 8.79
N ASP A 198 32.58 23.46 8.67
CA ASP A 198 32.46 24.77 8.02
C ASP A 198 32.98 25.90 8.91
N GLN A 199 32.79 25.80 10.23
CA GLN A 199 33.14 26.87 11.18
C GLN A 199 34.61 26.87 11.62
N GLY A 200 35.44 25.94 11.13
CA GLY A 200 36.84 25.81 11.56
C GLY A 200 37.02 25.25 12.98
N VAL A 201 35.93 25.02 13.72
CA VAL A 201 35.91 24.43 15.07
C VAL A 201 36.42 22.99 15.06
N TYR A 202 36.33 22.31 13.91
CA TYR A 202 36.94 21.01 13.67
C TYR A 202 38.44 20.99 13.99
N LYS A 203 39.15 22.12 13.92
CA LYS A 203 40.58 22.20 14.27
C LYS A 203 40.83 21.83 15.73
N ILE A 204 39.90 22.18 16.62
CA ILE A 204 39.94 21.80 18.04
C ILE A 204 39.71 20.28 18.21
N LEU A 205 38.82 19.71 17.38
CA LEU A 205 38.59 18.27 17.31
C LEU A 205 39.78 17.51 16.70
N PHE A 206 40.52 18.08 15.74
CA PHE A 206 41.72 17.48 15.15
C PHE A 206 42.99 17.69 15.96
N THR A 207 43.00 18.61 16.91
CA THR A 207 44.00 18.65 17.99
C THR A 207 43.70 17.65 19.12
N SER A 208 42.57 16.93 19.05
CA SER A 208 42.24 15.90 20.03
C SER A 208 43.10 14.65 19.85
N LYS A 209 43.09 13.75 20.86
CA LYS A 209 43.82 12.47 20.82
C LYS A 209 43.26 11.46 19.80
N TYR A 210 42.23 11.84 19.03
CA TYR A 210 41.52 10.96 18.10
C TYR A 210 41.86 11.30 16.65
N ASP A 211 42.06 10.25 15.85
CA ASP A 211 42.28 10.38 14.41
C ASP A 211 41.07 10.97 13.68
N THR A 212 41.33 11.76 12.65
CA THR A 212 40.37 12.40 11.75
C THR A 212 39.35 11.40 11.20
N LEU A 213 39.82 10.23 10.75
CA LEU A 213 38.95 9.16 10.25
C LEU A 213 37.97 8.66 11.31
N LYS A 214 38.42 8.53 12.57
CA LYS A 214 37.56 8.10 13.68
C LYS A 214 36.50 9.13 14.02
N ILE A 215 36.81 10.42 13.89
CA ILE A 215 35.85 11.51 14.14
C ILE A 215 34.76 11.51 13.06
N ILE A 216 35.16 11.45 11.78
CA ILE A 216 34.23 11.38 10.64
C ILE A 216 33.34 10.14 10.77
N LEU A 217 33.92 8.97 11.02
CA LEU A 217 33.18 7.71 11.17
C LEU A 217 32.16 7.80 12.32
N THR A 218 32.54 8.44 13.44
CA THR A 218 31.61 8.62 14.57
C THR A 218 30.41 9.49 14.18
N LYS A 219 30.61 10.58 13.45
CA LYS A 219 29.52 11.45 12.97
C LYS A 219 28.61 10.75 11.97
N VAL A 220 29.18 9.94 11.07
CA VAL A 220 28.39 9.12 10.13
C VAL A 220 27.54 8.11 10.89
N VAL A 221 28.14 7.36 11.83
CA VAL A 221 27.42 6.39 12.67
C VAL A 221 26.32 7.09 13.49
N PHE A 222 26.60 8.26 14.05
CA PHE A 222 25.62 9.04 14.80
C PHE A 222 24.46 9.54 13.92
N SER A 223 24.75 9.95 12.69
CA SER A 223 23.72 10.38 11.73
C SER A 223 22.82 9.22 11.32
N ILE A 224 23.39 8.03 11.10
CA ILE A 224 22.63 6.80 10.83
C ILE A 224 21.79 6.41 12.05
N PHE A 225 22.34 6.56 13.27
CA PHE A 225 21.60 6.27 14.50
C PHE A 225 20.35 7.16 14.66
N LEU A 226 20.41 8.42 14.22
CA LEU A 226 19.23 9.30 14.20
C LEU A 226 18.17 8.91 13.15
N LEU A 227 18.50 7.98 12.26
CA LEU A 227 17.65 7.48 11.18
C LEU A 227 16.88 6.19 11.58
N ILE A 228 17.35 5.50 12.62
CA ILE A 228 16.81 4.23 13.14
C ILE A 228 15.95 4.51 14.36
#